data_AF-A0AAN8YAY9-F1
#
_entry.id   AF-A0AAN8YAY9-F1
#
_cell.length_a   1.000
_cell.length_b   1.000
_cell.length_c   1.000
_cell.angle_alpha   90.00
_cell.angle_beta   90.00
_cell.angle_gamma   90.00
#
_symmetry.space_group_name_H-M   'P 1'
#
loop_
_entity.id
_entity.type
_entity.pdbx_description
1 polymer ?
#
loop_
_entity_poly.entity_id
_entity_poly.type
_entity_poly.pdbx_seq_one_letter_code
_entity_poly.pdbx_strand_id
1 'polypeptide(L)'
;MTYKNEARPKDIFSLWLYLHERLITKDRLLKWGVSIEPHCVFCNACLETRTHLFVQCSFASSLWTRIYFCLKRTTLITSDSDNYLTGAMRDAKGKTLKAQLFKMVYTKTIHAIWMERNQRQFEKKNRAMEMIAKDIAFTCNARA
;
A
#
# COMPACT_ATOMS: atom_id res chain seq x y z
N MET A 1 3.18 -12.91 4.93
CA MET A 1 3.02 -11.53 5.44
C MET A 1 1.87 -11.37 6.42
N THR A 2 0.78 -12.14 6.32
CA THR A 2 -0.39 -12.05 7.21
C THR A 2 -0.23 -12.84 8.52
N TYR A 3 0.44 -14.00 8.48
CA TYR A 3 0.67 -14.82 9.68
C TYR A 3 1.62 -14.16 10.69
N LYS A 4 1.23 -14.19 11.98
CA LYS A 4 1.96 -13.56 13.10
C LYS A 4 2.38 -12.12 12.78
N ASN A 5 1.42 -11.34 12.30
CA ASN A 5 1.56 -9.92 12.03
C ASN A 5 0.74 -9.16 13.07
N GLU A 6 1.37 -8.23 13.78
CA GLU A 6 0.72 -7.47 14.87
C GLU A 6 0.03 -6.18 14.39
N ALA A 7 -0.10 -5.98 13.08
CA ALA A 7 -0.93 -4.90 12.55
C ALA A 7 -2.39 -5.07 13.02
N ARG A 8 -3.18 -3.99 12.93
CA ARG A 8 -4.59 -4.05 13.33
C ARG A 8 -5.34 -5.04 12.43
N PRO A 9 -6.34 -5.79 12.95
CA PRO A 9 -7.06 -6.79 12.16
C PRO A 9 -7.61 -6.28 10.82
N LYS A 10 -8.15 -5.05 10.80
CA LYS A 10 -8.66 -4.41 9.57
C LYS A 10 -7.56 -4.13 8.53
N ASP A 11 -6.36 -3.79 8.99
CA ASP A 11 -5.22 -3.52 8.11
C ASP A 11 -4.74 -4.85 7.50
N ILE A 12 -4.69 -5.92 8.30
CA ILE A 12 -4.38 -7.29 7.87
C ILE A 12 -5.40 -7.79 6.85
N PHE A 13 -6.69 -7.53 7.06
CA PHE A 13 -7.74 -7.92 6.12
C PHE A 13 -7.58 -7.22 4.76
N SER A 14 -7.26 -5.92 4.76
CA SER A 14 -6.95 -5.18 3.52
C SER A 14 -5.72 -5.76 2.81
N LEU A 15 -4.67 -6.10 3.55
CA LEU A 15 -3.50 -6.79 2.99
C LEU A 15 -3.87 -8.16 2.40
N TRP A 16 -4.73 -8.93 3.08
CA TRP A 16 -5.17 -10.23 2.57
C TRP A 16 -5.91 -10.09 1.24
N LEU A 17 -6.85 -9.14 1.13
CA LEU A 17 -7.55 -8.84 -0.12
C LEU A 17 -6.58 -8.41 -1.22
N TYR A 18 -5.61 -7.56 -0.86
CA TYR A 18 -4.58 -7.09 -1.77
C TYR A 18 -3.73 -8.25 -2.33
N LEU A 19 -3.27 -9.17 -1.47
CA LEU A 19 -2.44 -10.31 -1.86
C LEU A 19 -3.20 -11.33 -2.73
N HIS A 20 -4.52 -11.42 -2.58
CA HIS A 20 -5.37 -12.32 -3.38
C HIS A 20 -6.02 -11.61 -4.57
N GLU A 21 -5.60 -10.37 -4.87
CA GLU A 21 -6.15 -9.55 -5.97
C GLU A 21 -7.67 -9.34 -5.90
N ARG A 22 -8.22 -9.28 -4.68
CA ARG A 22 -9.66 -9.16 -4.39
C ARG A 22 -10.13 -7.73 -4.11
N LEU A 23 -9.26 -6.74 -4.23
CA LEU A 23 -9.64 -5.34 -4.13
C LEU A 23 -10.39 -4.88 -5.40
N ILE A 24 -11.41 -4.03 -5.22
CA ILE A 24 -12.26 -3.55 -6.31
C ILE A 24 -11.61 -2.33 -6.98
N THR A 25 -10.55 -2.58 -7.73
CA THR A 25 -9.89 -1.60 -8.60
C THR A 25 -10.72 -1.32 -9.86
N LYS A 26 -10.49 -0.18 -10.51
CA LYS A 26 -11.27 0.20 -11.69
C LYS A 26 -11.08 -0.78 -12.86
N ASP A 27 -9.88 -1.33 -13.06
CA ASP A 27 -9.66 -2.38 -14.07
C ASP A 27 -10.53 -3.63 -13.86
N ARG A 28 -10.80 -4.02 -12.61
CA ARG A 28 -11.75 -5.12 -12.29
C ARG A 28 -13.19 -4.74 -12.61
N LEU A 29 -13.59 -3.51 -12.28
CA LEU A 29 -14.95 -3.02 -12.58
C LEU A 29 -15.22 -2.99 -14.09
N LEU A 30 -14.24 -2.54 -14.88
CA LEU A 30 -14.33 -2.56 -16.34
C LEU A 30 -14.46 -3.98 -16.89
N LYS A 31 -13.70 -4.95 -16.35
CA LYS A 31 -13.83 -6.38 -16.71
C LYS A 31 -15.21 -6.96 -16.37
N TRP A 32 -15.91 -6.37 -15.40
CA TRP A 32 -17.29 -6.72 -15.05
C TRP A 32 -18.35 -5.96 -15.87
N GLY A 33 -17.94 -5.18 -16.87
CA GLY A 33 -18.85 -4.41 -17.72
C GLY A 33 -19.39 -3.14 -17.09
N VAL A 34 -18.83 -2.70 -15.96
CA VAL A 34 -19.23 -1.43 -15.34
C VAL A 34 -18.56 -0.27 -16.07
N SER A 35 -19.37 0.62 -16.66
CA SER A 35 -18.87 1.82 -17.34
C SER A 35 -18.46 2.88 -16.31
N ILE A 36 -17.16 3.15 -16.20
CA ILE A 36 -16.56 4.13 -15.27
C ILE A 36 -15.34 4.80 -15.90
N GLU A 37 -15.00 5.98 -15.39
CA GLU A 37 -13.73 6.66 -15.68
C GLU A 37 -12.54 5.82 -15.16
N PRO A 38 -11.70 5.24 -16.04
CA PRO A 38 -10.71 4.23 -15.67
C PRO A 38 -9.44 4.79 -15.03
N HIS A 39 -9.18 6.10 -15.10
CA HIS A 39 -7.93 6.68 -14.60
C HIS A 39 -7.81 6.62 -13.07
N CYS A 40 -6.58 6.44 -12.60
CA CYS A 40 -6.23 6.39 -11.19
C CYS A 40 -6.56 7.70 -10.47
N VAL A 41 -7.27 7.60 -9.35
CA VAL A 41 -7.72 8.78 -8.58
C VAL A 41 -6.57 9.59 -7.95
N PHE A 42 -5.37 9.02 -7.89
CA PHE A 42 -4.21 9.71 -7.32
C PHE A 42 -3.46 10.58 -8.32
N CYS A 43 -3.20 10.08 -9.53
CA CYS A 43 -2.41 10.79 -10.54
C CYS A 43 -3.24 11.34 -11.69
N ASN A 44 -4.46 10.82 -11.90
CA ASN A 44 -5.34 11.15 -13.01
C ASN A 44 -4.69 11.04 -14.40
N ALA A 45 -3.63 10.24 -14.54
CA ALA A 45 -2.80 10.16 -15.75
C ALA A 45 -2.63 8.73 -16.29
N CYS A 46 -2.76 7.71 -15.44
CA CYS A 46 -2.66 6.31 -15.84
C CYS A 46 -3.91 5.54 -15.42
N LEU A 47 -4.21 4.43 -16.09
CA LEU A 47 -5.31 3.54 -15.71
C LEU A 47 -5.10 2.94 -14.31
N GLU A 48 -6.16 2.84 -13.52
CA GLU A 48 -6.07 2.23 -12.20
C GLU A 48 -6.03 0.70 -12.30
N THR A 49 -4.84 0.14 -12.13
CA THR A 49 -4.61 -1.29 -11.86
C THR A 49 -4.11 -1.46 -10.44
N ARG A 50 -4.13 -2.70 -9.92
CA ARG A 50 -3.53 -3.03 -8.61
C ARG A 50 -2.06 -2.57 -8.53
N THR A 51 -1.25 -2.91 -9.53
CA THR A 51 0.18 -2.54 -9.55
C THR A 51 0.38 -1.04 -9.63
N HIS A 52 -0.41 -0.35 -10.46
CA HIS A 52 -0.33 1.10 -10.54
C HIS A 52 -0.72 1.75 -9.22
N LEU A 53 -1.89 1.39 -8.68
CA LEU A 53 -2.45 2.01 -7.48
C LEU A 53 -1.55 1.90 -6.25
N PHE A 54 -0.90 0.75 -6.06
CA PHE A 54 -0.11 0.46 -4.86
C PHE A 54 1.39 0.68 -5.02
N VAL A 55 1.91 0.78 -6.24
CA VAL A 55 3.37 0.79 -6.48
C VAL A 55 3.78 1.88 -7.49
N GLN A 56 3.27 1.82 -8.72
CA GLN A 56 3.81 2.67 -9.80
C GLN A 56 3.27 4.10 -9.79
N CYS A 57 2.12 4.34 -9.17
CA CYS A 57 1.55 5.67 -9.07
C CYS A 57 2.51 6.61 -8.35
N SER A 58 2.70 7.83 -8.88
CA SER A 58 3.58 8.85 -8.28
C SER A 58 3.28 9.10 -6.81
N PHE A 59 2.00 9.09 -6.43
CA PHE A 59 1.56 9.19 -5.04
C PHE A 59 2.04 8.00 -4.20
N ALA A 60 1.79 6.77 -4.65
CA ALA A 60 2.14 5.55 -3.94
C ALA A 60 3.68 5.40 -3.82
N SER A 61 4.40 5.64 -4.91
CA SER A 61 5.87 5.60 -4.95
C SER A 61 6.51 6.60 -3.99
N SER A 62 6.00 7.83 -3.95
CA SER A 62 6.48 8.87 -3.02
C SER A 62 6.19 8.50 -1.56
N LEU A 63 5.00 7.94 -1.28
CA LEU A 63 4.64 7.46 0.05
C LEU A 63 5.57 6.33 0.51
N TRP A 64 5.82 5.34 -0.35
CA TRP A 64 6.76 4.25 -0.08
C TRP A 64 8.16 4.78 0.22
N THR A 65 8.67 5.70 -0.61
CA THR A 65 9.98 6.35 -0.39
C THR A 65 10.10 6.92 1.02
N ARG A 66 9.08 7.66 1.49
CA ARG A 66 9.04 8.19 2.87
C ARG A 66 9.04 7.10 3.93
N ILE A 67 8.27 6.03 3.73
CA ILE A 67 8.18 4.91 4.68
C ILE A 67 9.49 4.13 4.78
N TYR A 68 10.13 3.85 3.66
CA TYR A 68 11.43 3.17 3.64
C TYR A 68 12.51 3.99 4.34
N PHE A 69 12.48 5.31 4.16
CA PHE A 69 13.33 6.23 4.91
C PHE A 69 13.09 6.11 6.42
N CYS A 70 11.82 6.11 6.88
CA CYS A 70 11.48 5.89 8.30
C CYS A 70 11.97 4.53 8.84
N LEU A 71 11.95 3.48 8.00
CA LEU A 71 12.43 2.14 8.36
C LEU A 71 13.96 2.00 8.31
N LYS A 72 14.70 3.08 8.01
CA LYS A 72 16.17 3.05 7.77
C LYS A 72 16.56 1.96 6.76
N ARG A 73 15.75 1.78 5.71
CA ARG A 73 15.99 0.82 4.64
C ARG A 73 16.38 1.57 3.37
N THR A 74 17.51 1.19 2.78
CA THR A 74 18.06 1.75 1.53
C THR A 74 17.47 1.13 0.27
N THR A 75 16.83 -0.04 0.37
CA THR A 75 16.15 -0.69 -0.75
C THR A 75 14.79 -0.04 -0.99
N LEU A 76 14.82 1.09 -1.70
CA LEU A 76 13.69 1.55 -2.51
C LEU A 76 13.22 0.36 -3.35
N ILE A 77 11.91 0.22 -3.54
CA ILE A 77 11.32 -0.73 -4.48
C ILE A 77 12.04 -0.50 -5.82
N THR A 78 13.02 -1.34 -6.09
CA THR A 78 13.94 -1.22 -7.22
C THR A 78 13.10 -1.45 -8.45
N SER A 79 12.77 -0.37 -9.18
CA SER A 79 12.63 -0.23 -10.64
C SER A 79 11.91 -1.30 -11.47
N ASP A 80 11.36 -2.32 -10.83
CA ASP A 80 10.83 -3.53 -11.42
C ASP A 80 9.49 -3.78 -10.73
N SER A 81 8.47 -3.16 -11.31
CA SER A 81 7.08 -3.29 -10.87
C SER A 81 6.56 -4.72 -10.91
N ASP A 82 7.30 -5.65 -11.50
CA ASP A 82 6.90 -7.04 -11.60
C ASP A 82 7.42 -7.86 -10.40
N ASN A 83 8.45 -7.38 -9.69
CA ASN A 83 9.12 -8.11 -8.61
C ASN A 83 8.96 -7.53 -7.19
N TYR A 84 8.22 -6.44 -7.03
CA TYR A 84 8.09 -5.75 -5.73
C TYR A 84 7.46 -6.61 -4.62
N LEU A 85 6.51 -7.51 -4.94
CA LEU A 85 5.92 -8.43 -3.96
C LEU A 85 6.97 -9.42 -3.44
N THR A 86 7.82 -9.94 -4.32
CA THR A 86 8.93 -10.83 -3.97
C THR A 86 9.89 -10.13 -3.01
N GLY A 87 10.22 -8.87 -3.27
CA GLY A 87 11.02 -8.03 -2.37
C GLY A 87 10.36 -7.85 -0.99
N ALA A 88 9.07 -7.52 -0.97
CA ALA A 88 8.32 -7.38 0.28
C ALA A 88 8.22 -8.70 1.07
N MET A 89 8.05 -9.83 0.40
CA MET A 89 8.02 -11.15 1.03
C MET A 89 9.37 -11.51 1.64
N ARG A 90 10.48 -11.19 0.96
CA ARG A 90 11.84 -11.36 1.48
C ARG A 90 12.04 -10.52 2.75
N ASP A 91 11.64 -9.26 2.72
CA ASP A 91 11.80 -8.34 3.86
C ASP A 91 10.92 -8.68 5.07
N ALA A 92 9.78 -9.33 4.82
CA ALA A 92 8.88 -9.84 5.83
C ALA A 92 9.27 -11.23 6.37
N LYS A 93 10.29 -11.89 5.81
CA LYS A 93 10.65 -13.27 6.17
C LYS A 93 11.33 -13.30 7.55
N GLY A 94 10.93 -14.27 8.36
CA GLY A 94 11.53 -14.52 9.68
C GLY A 94 10.77 -13.90 10.85
N LYS A 95 11.45 -13.88 12.01
CA LYS A 95 10.91 -13.48 13.31
C LYS A 95 11.64 -12.30 13.96
N THR A 96 12.64 -11.71 13.30
CA THR A 96 13.41 -10.59 13.83
C THR A 96 12.51 -9.37 14.03
N LEU A 97 12.86 -8.48 14.97
CA LEU A 97 12.13 -7.23 15.19
C LEU A 97 11.99 -6.44 13.88
N LYS A 98 13.06 -6.36 13.09
CA LYS A 98 13.06 -5.70 11.77
C LYS A 98 12.06 -6.32 10.79
N ALA A 99 11.93 -7.65 10.77
CA ALA A 99 10.96 -8.34 9.91
C ALA A 99 9.52 -8.14 10.40
N GLN A 100 9.29 -8.16 11.71
CA GLN A 100 7.96 -7.92 12.28
C GLN A 100 7.51 -6.48 12.08
N LEU A 101 8.38 -5.50 12.37
CA LEU A 101 8.14 -4.10 12.10
C LEU A 101 7.81 -3.86 10.62
N PHE A 102 8.58 -4.48 9.72
CA PHE A 102 8.31 -4.39 8.29
C PHE A 102 6.93 -4.94 7.91
N LYS A 103 6.53 -6.11 8.42
CA LYS A 103 5.17 -6.66 8.19
C LYS A 103 4.10 -5.66 8.61
N MET A 104 4.23 -5.10 9.81
CA MET A 104 3.23 -4.17 10.35
C MET A 104 3.11 -2.92 9.49
N VAL A 105 4.26 -2.30 9.19
CA VAL A 105 4.33 -1.05 8.43
C VAL A 105 3.84 -1.27 7.01
N TYR A 106 4.29 -2.32 6.33
CA TYR A 106 3.81 -2.65 4.99
C TYR A 106 2.29 -2.86 4.96
N THR A 107 1.76 -3.59 5.95
CA THR A 107 0.31 -3.85 6.08
C THR A 107 -0.47 -2.56 6.27
N LYS A 108 0.01 -1.69 7.16
CA LYS A 108 -0.56 -0.38 7.43
C LYS A 108 -0.52 0.51 6.17
N THR A 109 0.56 0.48 5.40
CA THR A 109 0.69 1.23 4.14
C THR A 109 -0.31 0.78 3.09
N ILE A 110 -0.42 -0.53 2.84
CA ILE A 110 -1.41 -1.08 1.91
C ILE A 110 -2.81 -0.65 2.33
N HIS A 111 -3.15 -0.79 3.61
CA HIS A 111 -4.44 -0.33 4.11
C HIS A 111 -4.64 1.18 3.92
N ALA A 112 -3.64 1.99 4.23
CA ALA A 112 -3.72 3.45 4.11
C ALA A 112 -3.92 3.90 2.66
N ILE A 113 -3.19 3.32 1.70
CA ILE A 113 -3.36 3.57 0.27
C ILE A 113 -4.79 3.21 -0.17
N TRP A 114 -5.27 2.03 0.23
CA TRP A 114 -6.62 1.59 -0.12
C TRP A 114 -7.72 2.51 0.44
N MET A 115 -7.60 2.89 1.71
CA MET A 115 -8.54 3.81 2.35
C MET A 115 -8.51 5.19 1.71
N GLU A 116 -7.32 5.73 1.42
CA GLU A 116 -7.17 7.02 0.76
C GLU A 116 -7.79 7.00 -0.65
N ARG A 117 -7.57 5.93 -1.42
CA ARG A 117 -8.20 5.74 -2.73
C ARG A 117 -9.72 5.80 -2.62
N ASN A 118 -10.29 5.04 -1.68
CA ASN A 118 -11.75 4.98 -1.50
C ASN A 118 -12.33 6.33 -1.04
N GLN A 119 -11.67 7.04 -0.13
CA GLN A 119 -12.10 8.38 0.29
C GLN A 119 -12.11 9.37 -0.87
N ARG A 120 -11.09 9.36 -1.74
CA ARG A 120 -11.05 10.23 -2.92
C ARG A 120 -12.14 9.85 -3.93
N GLN A 121 -12.34 8.55 -4.16
CA GLN A 121 -13.29 8.05 -5.15
C GLN A 121 -14.75 8.26 -4.74
N PHE A 122 -15.09 8.01 -3.47
CA PHE A 122 -16.49 7.98 -3.01
C PHE A 122 -16.90 9.20 -2.20
N GLU A 123 -15.97 9.84 -1.49
CA GLU A 123 -16.26 10.98 -0.61
C GLU A 123 -15.69 12.31 -1.12
N LYS A 124 -14.90 12.29 -2.21
CA LYS A 124 -14.17 13.45 -2.74
C LYS A 124 -13.28 14.14 -1.70
N LYS A 125 -12.84 13.39 -0.68
CA LYS A 125 -11.91 13.86 0.35
C LYS A 125 -10.51 13.36 0.03
N ASN A 126 -9.51 14.21 0.23
CA ASN A 126 -8.11 13.84 0.15
C ASN A 126 -7.36 14.30 1.40
N ARG A 127 -6.37 13.52 1.81
CA ARG A 127 -5.42 13.90 2.86
C ARG A 127 -4.07 14.21 2.23
N ALA A 128 -3.37 15.19 2.82
CA ALA A 128 -1.96 15.44 2.52
C ALA A 128 -1.13 14.19 2.79
N MET A 129 -0.19 13.89 1.89
CA MET A 129 0.66 12.69 1.96
C MET A 129 1.45 12.64 3.27
N GLU A 130 1.85 13.79 3.78
CA GLU A 130 2.59 13.96 5.03
C GLU A 130 1.79 13.45 6.22
N MET A 131 0.47 13.67 6.24
CA MET A 131 -0.39 13.16 7.31
C MET A 131 -0.50 11.64 7.25
N ILE A 132 -0.62 11.07 6.05
CA ILE A 132 -0.68 9.63 5.84
C ILE A 132 0.64 8.97 6.25
N ALA A 133 1.77 9.54 5.82
CA ALA A 133 3.10 9.06 6.18
C ALA A 133 3.33 9.13 7.70
N LYS A 134 2.89 10.21 8.37
CA LYS A 134 2.98 10.34 9.85
C LYS A 134 2.15 9.27 10.58
N ASP A 135 0.92 8.99 10.15
CA ASP A 135 0.08 7.93 10.75
C ASP A 135 0.72 6.54 10.59
N ILE A 136 1.35 6.27 9.44
CA ILE A 136 2.10 5.03 9.21
C ILE A 136 3.35 5.00 10.10
N ALA A 137 4.12 6.08 10.16
CA ALA A 137 5.34 6.19 10.96
C ALA A 137 5.07 6.09 12.47
N PHE A 138 3.91 6.55 12.95
CA PHE A 138 3.51 6.34 14.35
C PHE A 138 3.39 4.84 14.68
N THR A 139 2.95 4.02 13.72
CA THR A 139 2.94 2.55 13.86
C THR A 139 4.37 2.00 14.00
N CYS A 140 5.36 2.64 13.38
CA CYS A 140 6.77 2.28 13.56
C CYS A 140 7.28 2.61 14.97
N ASN A 141 6.98 3.83 15.45
CA ASN A 141 7.57 4.36 16.68
C ASN A 141 6.92 3.85 17.96
N ALA A 142 5.64 3.47 17.93
CA ALA A 142 4.94 2.97 19.12
C ALA A 142 5.36 1.54 19.52
N ARG A 143 6.16 0.84 18.71
CA ARG A 143 6.53 -0.58 18.90
C ARG A 143 7.98 -0.91 18.55
N ALA A 144 8.81 0.10 18.27
CA ALA A 144 10.26 -0.03 18.18
C ALA A 144 10.88 0.10 19.58
#